data_AF-A0A556QVL0-F1
#
_entry.id   AF-A0A556QVL0-F1
#
_cell.length_a   1.000
_cell.length_b   1.000
_cell.length_c   1.000
_cell.angle_alpha   90.00
_cell.angle_beta   90.00
_cell.angle_gamma   90.00
#
_symmetry.space_group_name_H-M   'P 1'
#
loop_
_entity.id
_entity.type
_entity.pdbx_description
1 polymer ?
#
loop_
_entity_poly.entity_id
_entity_poly.type
_entity_poly.pdbx_seq_one_letter_code
_entity_poly.pdbx_strand_id
1 'polypeptide(L)'
;MIYPCMRTMQRCWAIQKRILRNCFFDDKQLYINEVITSLQENWGKSENYTDEQLKQALKDYYNGYCFSRNKRTRRMYNPDSILKFFRDRAFGNYWSNSGNPAILLKQIKNNIDRFTIPWDNSSFAINQLEFEILASSLNEIALFPLMYQTGYLTLEPNGFKDDKRADKNATDYYLKFPNQEVQSALKLTLSRFIIQKQQETGRAYSASILDALRNEKWCGCLNLIKGAFLAKAVYHFLDKIERSFQGALYSFLNGVFHTTQDMQVNAELASESGRLDIALEDKLHQTAYIFELKVGKSVSEALQQIYDKDYSMTFNTCYKKVCVALKYDPVRLNITEAAIEVHKRDEQHTFEVMPRKNFAVNAVGYFQEVGSQGMEV
;
A
#
# COMPACT_ATOMS: atom_id res chain seq x y z
N MET A 1 11.97 4.44 29.05
CA MET A 1 10.68 3.69 28.98
C MET A 1 10.75 2.33 28.27
N ILE A 2 11.93 1.81 27.87
CA ILE A 2 12.09 0.45 27.31
C ILE A 2 12.11 -0.64 28.41
N TYR A 3 12.58 -0.28 29.61
CA TYR A 3 12.71 -1.17 30.77
C TYR A 3 11.39 -1.72 31.37
N PRO A 4 10.28 -0.95 31.47
CA PRO A 4 9.01 -1.49 31.96
C PRO A 4 8.41 -2.55 31.03
N CYS A 5 8.55 -2.37 29.71
CA CYS A 5 8.08 -3.33 28.71
C CYS A 5 8.84 -4.67 28.79
N MET A 6 10.17 -4.61 29.02
CA MET A 6 10.99 -5.82 29.25
C MET A 6 10.61 -6.57 30.53
N ARG A 7 10.24 -5.90 31.62
CA ARG A 7 9.81 -6.58 32.86
C ARG A 7 8.44 -7.24 32.69
N THR A 8 7.51 -6.60 31.98
CA THR A 8 6.21 -7.19 31.65
C THR A 8 6.38 -8.37 30.69
N MET A 9 7.27 -8.26 29.69
CA MET A 9 7.58 -9.37 28.78
C MET A 9 8.39 -10.51 29.43
N GLN A 10 9.27 -10.24 30.40
CA GLN A 10 9.94 -11.29 31.19
C GLN A 10 8.95 -12.03 32.11
N ARG A 11 7.96 -11.33 32.66
CA ARG A 11 6.83 -11.95 33.36
C ARG A 11 5.96 -12.75 32.38
N CYS A 12 5.68 -12.24 31.18
CA CYS A 12 5.05 -13.00 30.11
C CYS A 12 5.91 -14.20 29.67
N TRP A 13 7.24 -14.13 29.74
CA TRP A 13 8.14 -15.24 29.41
C TRP A 13 8.13 -16.31 30.50
N ALA A 14 8.08 -15.93 31.77
CA ALA A 14 7.89 -16.86 32.88
C ALA A 14 6.49 -17.50 32.84
N ILE A 15 5.46 -16.72 32.48
CA ILE A 15 4.10 -17.20 32.23
C ILE A 15 4.05 -18.07 30.97
N GLN A 16 4.74 -17.74 29.88
CA GLN A 16 4.85 -18.57 28.66
C GLN A 16 5.56 -19.87 28.96
N LYS A 17 6.67 -19.84 29.69
CA LYS A 17 7.41 -21.05 30.07
C LYS A 17 6.60 -21.91 31.03
N ARG A 18 5.67 -21.31 31.78
CA ARG A 18 4.72 -21.99 32.67
C ARG A 18 3.46 -22.45 31.93
N ILE A 19 2.96 -21.74 30.92
CA ILE A 19 1.83 -22.14 30.06
C ILE A 19 2.29 -23.23 29.08
N LEU A 20 3.42 -23.03 28.40
CA LEU A 20 4.10 -24.04 27.59
C LEU A 20 4.76 -25.16 28.43
N ARG A 21 4.65 -25.14 29.76
CA ARG A 21 4.94 -26.31 30.61
C ARG A 21 3.68 -26.92 31.22
N ASN A 22 2.66 -26.11 31.54
CA ASN A 22 1.47 -26.54 32.28
C ASN A 22 0.26 -26.81 31.37
N CYS A 23 0.26 -26.42 30.09
CA CYS A 23 -0.68 -26.91 29.06
C CYS A 23 -0.31 -28.33 28.57
N PHE A 24 0.65 -29.00 29.22
CA PHE A 24 1.22 -30.28 28.82
C PHE A 24 1.29 -31.27 29.99
N PHE A 25 0.15 -31.61 30.59
CA PHE A 25 0.02 -32.85 31.36
C PHE A 25 -0.31 -33.99 30.39
N ASP A 26 0.36 -35.14 30.55
CA ASP A 26 0.30 -36.50 29.95
C ASP A 26 -0.30 -36.74 28.54
N ASP A 27 -1.22 -35.91 28.07
CA ASP A 27 -1.97 -35.96 26.82
C ASP A 27 -1.53 -34.90 25.78
N LYS A 28 -0.29 -34.41 25.87
CA LYS A 28 0.28 -33.45 24.88
C LYS A 28 0.02 -33.88 23.44
N GLN A 29 0.20 -35.17 23.18
CA GLN A 29 0.04 -35.75 21.85
C GLN A 29 -1.44 -35.78 21.43
N LEU A 30 -2.36 -36.03 22.36
CA LEU A 30 -3.80 -36.00 22.11
C LEU A 30 -4.23 -34.60 21.63
N TYR A 31 -3.83 -33.55 22.34
CA TYR A 31 -4.19 -32.18 21.98
C TYR A 31 -3.56 -31.73 20.67
N ILE A 32 -2.30 -32.10 20.40
CA ILE A 32 -1.65 -31.87 19.10
C ILE A 32 -2.40 -32.60 17.99
N ASN A 33 -2.80 -33.86 18.22
CA ASN A 33 -3.58 -34.64 17.25
C ASN A 33 -4.93 -33.98 16.98
N GLU A 34 -5.65 -33.51 18.00
CA GLU A 34 -6.92 -32.77 17.81
C GLU A 34 -6.74 -31.51 16.95
N VAL A 35 -5.65 -30.76 17.16
CA VAL A 35 -5.32 -29.59 16.35
C VAL A 35 -5.03 -30.00 14.91
N ILE A 36 -4.21 -31.04 14.71
CA ILE A 36 -3.89 -31.55 13.37
C ILE A 36 -5.16 -32.00 12.63
N THR A 37 -6.03 -32.77 13.29
CA THR A 37 -7.32 -33.19 12.74
C THR A 37 -8.18 -31.99 12.36
N SER A 38 -8.31 -31.02 13.26
CA SER A 38 -9.11 -29.81 12.99
C SER A 38 -8.56 -28.98 11.82
N LEU A 39 -7.23 -28.89 11.69
CA LEU A 39 -6.60 -28.22 10.55
C LEU A 39 -6.85 -28.96 9.23
N GLN A 40 -6.84 -30.30 9.24
CA GLN A 40 -7.12 -31.13 8.07
C GLN A 40 -8.57 -30.97 7.59
N GLU A 41 -9.53 -30.90 8.51
CA GLU A 41 -10.95 -30.71 8.22
C GLU A 41 -11.26 -29.30 7.68
N ASN A 42 -10.64 -28.27 8.24
CA ASN A 42 -10.97 -26.87 7.91
C ASN A 42 -10.31 -26.35 6.63
N TRP A 43 -9.17 -26.88 6.20
CA TRP A 43 -8.40 -26.28 5.10
C TRP A 43 -8.56 -26.93 3.73
N GLY A 44 -9.34 -28.01 3.61
CA GLY A 44 -9.74 -28.56 2.31
C GLY A 44 -8.60 -28.80 1.32
N LYS A 45 -7.37 -29.08 1.79
CA LYS A 45 -6.22 -29.41 0.95
C LYS A 45 -5.45 -30.59 1.53
N SER A 46 -5.07 -31.45 0.61
CA SER A 46 -4.50 -32.80 0.73
C SER A 46 -3.10 -32.89 1.35
N GLU A 47 -2.80 -32.14 2.41
CA GLU A 47 -1.56 -32.26 3.16
C GLU A 47 -1.85 -32.64 4.62
N ASN A 48 -1.54 -33.88 4.96
CA ASN A 48 -1.52 -34.33 6.36
C ASN A 48 -0.37 -33.61 7.07
N TYR A 49 -0.67 -32.64 7.92
CA TYR A 49 0.34 -32.06 8.81
C TYR A 49 0.87 -33.16 9.74
N THR A 50 2.17 -33.46 9.63
CA THR A 50 2.93 -34.15 10.68
C THR A 50 3.22 -33.18 11.82
N ASP A 51 3.56 -33.70 13.01
CA ASP A 51 3.99 -32.88 14.15
C ASP A 51 5.16 -31.95 13.79
N GLU A 52 6.12 -32.43 12.99
CA GLU A 52 7.25 -31.61 12.51
C GLU A 52 6.82 -30.52 11.53
N GLN A 53 5.90 -30.81 10.59
CA GLN A 53 5.35 -29.78 9.70
C GLN A 53 4.57 -28.73 10.47
N LEU A 54 3.77 -29.13 11.48
CA LEU A 54 3.05 -28.19 12.33
C LEU A 54 4.00 -27.29 13.14
N LYS A 55 5.04 -27.88 13.77
CA LYS A 55 6.08 -27.12 14.47
C LYS A 55 6.77 -26.12 13.55
N GLN A 56 7.10 -26.53 12.34
CA GLN A 56 7.75 -25.66 11.36
C GLN A 56 6.81 -24.54 10.90
N ALA A 57 5.54 -24.84 10.61
CA ALA A 57 4.55 -23.84 10.25
C ALA A 57 4.30 -22.83 11.39
N LEU A 58 4.19 -23.28 12.65
CA LEU A 58 4.09 -22.40 13.81
C LEU A 58 5.32 -21.51 13.97
N LYS A 59 6.51 -22.05 13.68
CA LYS A 59 7.77 -21.29 13.70
C LYS A 59 7.79 -20.22 12.63
N ASP A 60 7.41 -20.55 11.41
CA ASP A 60 7.42 -19.60 10.29
C ASP A 60 6.36 -18.51 10.46
N TYR A 61 5.23 -18.84 11.09
CA TYR A 61 4.11 -17.92 11.23
C TYR A 61 4.13 -17.10 12.52
N TYR A 62 4.56 -17.65 13.67
CA TYR A 62 4.47 -16.97 14.98
C TYR A 62 5.79 -16.77 15.73
N ASN A 63 6.91 -17.32 15.24
CA ASN A 63 8.25 -17.04 15.80
C ASN A 63 8.86 -15.82 15.11
N GLY A 64 9.73 -15.10 15.81
CA GLY A 64 10.49 -14.03 15.20
C GLY A 64 11.05 -13.01 16.17
N TYR A 65 10.37 -12.83 17.32
CA TYR A 65 10.62 -11.71 18.22
C TYR A 65 11.98 -11.84 18.90
N CYS A 66 12.78 -10.79 18.81
CA CYS A 66 14.07 -10.64 19.45
C CYS A 66 14.23 -9.21 19.97
N PHE A 67 14.66 -9.10 21.23
CA PHE A 67 14.83 -7.83 21.95
C PHE A 67 16.29 -7.59 22.36
N SER A 68 17.24 -8.34 21.79
CA SER A 68 18.64 -8.30 22.18
C SER A 68 19.58 -8.33 20.97
N ARG A 69 20.69 -7.61 21.04
CA ARG A 69 21.82 -7.73 20.11
C ARG A 69 22.62 -9.01 20.28
N ASN A 70 22.48 -9.69 21.42
CA ASN A 70 23.30 -10.85 21.70
C ASN A 70 22.94 -11.95 20.70
N LYS A 71 23.92 -12.34 19.87
CA LYS A 71 23.78 -13.41 18.86
C LYS A 71 23.36 -14.76 19.45
N ARG A 72 23.57 -14.95 20.77
CA ARG A 72 23.13 -16.15 21.50
C ARG A 72 21.66 -16.09 21.93
N THR A 73 21.01 -14.93 21.85
CA THR A 73 19.59 -14.78 22.18
C THR A 73 18.74 -15.51 21.15
N ARG A 74 17.95 -16.48 21.61
CA ARG A 74 16.99 -17.18 20.77
C ARG A 74 15.78 -16.29 20.51
N ARG A 75 15.25 -16.37 19.29
CA ARG A 75 13.97 -15.75 18.94
C ARG A 75 12.83 -16.40 19.72
N MET A 76 11.82 -15.60 20.01
CA MET A 76 10.65 -16.01 20.76
C MET A 76 9.41 -15.99 19.89
N TYR A 77 8.49 -16.89 20.22
CA TYR A 77 7.13 -16.85 19.72
C TYR A 77 6.35 -15.70 20.35
N ASN A 78 5.44 -15.09 19.60
CA ASN A 78 4.43 -14.22 20.19
C ASN A 78 3.51 -15.06 21.11
N PRO A 79 3.43 -14.73 22.42
CA PRO A 79 2.62 -15.49 23.38
C PRO A 79 1.15 -15.56 23.02
N ASP A 80 0.59 -14.42 22.66
CA ASP A 80 -0.83 -14.26 22.40
C ASP A 80 -1.21 -15.01 21.11
N SER A 81 -0.34 -14.95 20.09
CA SER A 81 -0.55 -15.70 18.85
C SER A 81 -0.57 -17.22 19.06
N ILE A 82 0.36 -17.77 19.84
CA ILE A 82 0.39 -19.21 20.12
C ILE A 82 -0.83 -19.63 20.93
N LEU A 83 -1.24 -18.84 21.93
CA LEU A 83 -2.43 -19.12 22.73
C LEU A 83 -3.70 -19.13 21.87
N LYS A 84 -3.86 -18.12 21.01
CA LYS A 84 -5.02 -18.00 20.10
C LYS A 84 -5.02 -19.11 19.05
N PHE A 85 -3.88 -19.49 18.51
CA PHE A 85 -3.76 -20.63 17.60
C PHE A 85 -4.29 -21.91 18.24
N PHE A 86 -3.87 -22.25 19.45
CA PHE A 86 -4.33 -23.47 20.11
C PHE A 86 -5.80 -23.41 20.51
N ARG A 87 -6.29 -22.24 20.92
CA ARG A 87 -7.71 -22.02 21.21
C ARG A 87 -8.59 -22.17 19.95
N ASP A 88 -8.19 -21.54 18.85
CA ASP A 88 -8.99 -21.47 17.61
C ASP A 88 -8.74 -22.67 16.70
N ARG A 89 -7.66 -23.42 16.95
CA ARG A 89 -7.17 -24.55 16.14
C ARG A 89 -6.99 -24.19 14.66
N ALA A 90 -6.62 -22.94 14.39
CA ALA A 90 -6.41 -22.39 13.06
C ALA A 90 -5.30 -21.35 13.07
N PHE A 91 -4.62 -21.18 11.94
CA PHE A 91 -3.74 -20.02 11.77
C PHE A 91 -4.56 -18.75 11.54
N GLY A 92 -4.08 -17.64 12.11
CA GLY A 92 -4.73 -16.35 11.98
C GLY A 92 -3.75 -15.22 12.25
N ASN A 93 -4.13 -14.01 11.86
CA ASN A 93 -3.32 -12.81 12.01
C ASN A 93 -3.31 -12.28 13.47
N TYR A 94 -2.95 -13.14 14.43
CA TYR A 94 -3.04 -12.86 15.85
C TYR A 94 -2.01 -11.84 16.34
N TRP A 95 -0.78 -11.89 15.82
CA TRP A 95 0.28 -10.96 16.23
C TRP A 95 -0.10 -9.56 15.77
N SER A 96 -0.46 -9.40 14.50
CA SER A 96 -0.80 -8.06 14.00
C SER A 96 -1.99 -7.45 14.71
N ASN A 97 -2.96 -8.29 15.12
CA ASN A 97 -4.13 -7.86 15.89
C ASN A 97 -3.83 -7.55 17.35
N SER A 98 -2.67 -7.99 17.88
CA SER A 98 -2.23 -7.64 19.24
C SER A 98 -1.55 -6.26 19.31
N GLY A 99 -1.08 -5.74 18.16
CA GLY A 99 -0.51 -4.41 18.06
C GLY A 99 -1.57 -3.32 17.93
N ASN A 100 -1.28 -2.11 18.45
CA ASN A 100 -2.09 -0.92 18.17
C ASN A 100 -1.42 -0.07 17.09
N PRO A 101 -1.86 -0.15 15.81
CA PRO A 101 -1.28 0.66 14.73
C PRO A 101 -1.54 2.16 14.89
N ALA A 102 -2.44 2.59 15.78
CA ALA A 102 -2.92 3.96 15.81
C ALA A 102 -1.80 5.01 15.96
N ILE A 103 -0.77 4.74 16.77
CA ILE A 103 0.35 5.68 16.94
C ILE A 103 1.18 5.75 15.65
N LEU A 104 1.50 4.59 15.05
CA LEU A 104 2.21 4.51 13.77
C LEU A 104 1.45 5.25 12.66
N LEU A 105 0.16 4.95 12.51
CA LEU A 105 -0.70 5.57 11.51
C LEU A 105 -0.89 7.07 11.75
N LYS A 106 -0.97 7.51 13.01
CA LYS A 106 -1.06 8.95 13.34
C LYS A 106 0.21 9.69 12.93
N GLN A 107 1.38 9.12 13.14
CA GLN A 107 2.63 9.77 12.74
C GLN A 107 2.79 9.79 11.21
N ILE A 108 2.45 8.69 10.52
CA ILE A 108 2.42 8.65 9.06
C ILE A 108 1.40 9.65 8.50
N LYS A 109 0.24 9.81 9.14
CA LYS A 109 -0.78 10.80 8.75
C LYS A 109 -0.26 12.22 8.83
N ASN A 110 0.46 12.55 9.90
CA ASN A 110 0.93 13.91 10.12
C ASN A 110 2.08 14.28 9.17
N ASN A 111 2.82 13.29 8.68
CA ASN A 111 3.87 13.53 7.70
C ASN A 111 4.15 12.26 6.87
N ILE A 112 3.48 12.19 5.73
CA ILE A 112 3.51 11.02 4.85
C ILE A 112 4.84 10.91 4.09
N ASP A 113 5.52 12.03 3.85
CA ASP A 113 6.74 12.11 3.05
C ASP A 113 8.00 11.77 3.87
N ARG A 114 7.89 11.67 5.19
CA ARG A 114 9.03 11.39 6.07
C ARG A 114 9.55 9.96 6.03
N PHE A 115 8.78 9.05 5.44
CA PHE A 115 8.95 7.63 5.71
C PHE A 115 8.87 6.85 4.40
N THR A 116 9.84 5.95 4.17
CA THR A 116 9.81 4.98 3.08
C THR A 116 10.05 3.60 3.67
N ILE A 117 9.23 2.62 3.30
CA ILE A 117 9.43 1.23 3.72
C ILE A 117 9.92 0.45 2.50
N PRO A 118 11.20 0.02 2.45
CA PRO A 118 11.67 -0.87 1.40
C PRO A 118 11.21 -2.30 1.72
N TRP A 119 9.99 -2.64 1.32
CA TRP A 119 9.31 -3.91 1.65
C TRP A 119 10.10 -5.16 1.27
N ASP A 120 10.94 -5.08 0.23
CA ASP A 120 11.74 -6.20 -0.27
C ASP A 120 13.05 -6.41 0.50
N ASN A 121 13.41 -5.46 1.38
CA ASN A 121 14.60 -5.61 2.21
C ASN A 121 14.32 -6.62 3.33
N SER A 122 15.22 -7.59 3.49
CA SER A 122 15.15 -8.55 4.60
C SER A 122 15.54 -7.96 5.96
N SER A 123 16.22 -6.80 5.97
CA SER A 123 16.58 -6.07 7.18
C SER A 123 16.84 -4.58 6.89
N PHE A 124 16.70 -3.76 7.93
CA PHE A 124 16.88 -2.31 7.94
C PHE A 124 17.99 -1.97 8.94
N ALA A 125 19.06 -1.33 8.46
CA ALA A 125 20.11 -0.83 9.33
C ALA A 125 19.69 0.51 9.96
N ILE A 126 20.06 0.72 11.22
CA ILE A 126 19.83 1.97 11.94
C ILE A 126 20.99 2.24 12.90
N ASN A 127 21.41 3.50 13.00
CA ASN A 127 22.44 3.88 13.94
C ASN A 127 21.95 3.68 15.38
N GLN A 128 22.83 3.19 16.26
CA GLN A 128 22.46 2.95 17.67
C GLN A 128 21.94 4.19 18.38
N LEU A 129 22.54 5.35 18.15
CA LEU A 129 22.12 6.60 18.78
C LEU A 129 20.72 6.99 18.32
N GLU A 130 20.43 6.89 17.02
CA GLU A 130 19.09 7.16 16.47
C GLU A 130 18.03 6.21 17.02
N PHE A 131 18.38 4.94 17.20
CA PHE A 131 17.51 3.95 17.83
C PHE A 131 17.34 4.17 19.33
N GLU A 132 18.30 4.77 20.04
CA GLU A 132 18.26 4.95 21.51
C GLU A 132 17.70 6.31 21.95
N ILE A 133 17.79 7.35 21.10
CA ILE A 133 17.24 8.70 21.32
C ILE A 133 15.70 8.72 21.47
N LEU A 134 15.04 7.58 21.27
CA LEU A 134 13.62 7.27 21.53
C LEU A 134 12.99 7.83 22.82
N ALA A 135 13.78 8.21 23.83
CA ALA A 135 13.29 8.69 25.12
C ALA A 135 13.06 10.22 25.21
N SER A 136 13.55 11.03 24.27
CA SER A 136 13.60 12.50 24.41
C SER A 136 12.71 13.30 23.45
N SER A 137 12.10 12.70 22.42
CA SER A 137 11.21 13.43 21.50
C SER A 137 9.75 13.39 21.97
N LEU A 138 9.19 14.54 22.38
CA LEU A 138 7.80 14.63 22.83
C LEU A 138 6.75 14.49 21.70
N ASN A 139 7.14 14.66 20.42
CA ASN A 139 6.16 14.77 19.32
C ASN A 139 6.40 13.88 18.09
N GLU A 140 7.63 13.51 17.74
CA GLU A 140 7.92 12.82 16.48
C GLU A 140 9.01 11.77 16.61
N ILE A 141 8.70 10.51 16.26
CA ILE A 141 9.62 9.37 16.35
C ILE A 141 10.01 8.97 14.92
N ALA A 142 11.27 8.62 14.69
CA ALA A 142 11.70 8.05 13.41
C ALA A 142 10.96 6.73 13.11
N LEU A 143 10.79 6.38 11.82
CA LEU A 143 9.94 5.26 11.39
C LEU A 143 10.34 3.93 12.01
N PHE A 144 11.59 3.50 11.81
CA PHE A 144 12.01 2.17 12.23
C PHE A 144 12.01 2.00 13.75
N PRO A 145 12.44 3.00 14.54
CA PRO A 145 12.25 2.96 15.99
C PRO A 145 10.76 2.86 16.39
N LEU A 146 9.87 3.63 15.74
CA LEU A 146 8.43 3.57 16.00
C LEU A 146 7.85 2.19 15.65
N MET A 147 8.22 1.62 14.50
CA MET A 147 7.81 0.29 14.07
C MET A 147 8.34 -0.80 15.02
N TYR A 148 9.55 -0.65 15.57
CA TYR A 148 10.07 -1.55 16.60
C TYR A 148 9.25 -1.45 17.90
N GLN A 149 8.96 -0.22 18.37
CA GLN A 149 8.17 0.00 19.59
C GLN A 149 6.74 -0.53 19.48
N THR A 150 6.16 -0.46 18.29
CA THR A 150 4.80 -0.93 18.01
C THR A 150 4.74 -2.42 17.62
N GLY A 151 5.88 -3.12 17.64
CA GLY A 151 5.97 -4.57 17.42
C GLY A 151 5.95 -5.01 15.96
N TYR A 152 6.06 -4.08 15.01
CA TYR A 152 6.17 -4.38 13.58
C TYR A 152 7.59 -4.75 13.15
N LEU A 153 8.61 -4.24 13.86
CA LEU A 153 10.01 -4.64 13.66
C LEU A 153 10.58 -5.28 14.92
N THR A 154 11.63 -6.06 14.72
CA THR A 154 12.36 -6.76 15.77
C THR A 154 13.86 -6.75 15.50
N LEU A 155 14.70 -6.95 16.52
CA LEU A 155 16.15 -6.94 16.35
C LEU A 155 16.63 -8.16 15.55
N GLU A 156 17.59 -7.92 14.67
CA GLU A 156 18.36 -8.93 13.95
C GLU A 156 19.79 -8.99 14.53
N PRO A 157 20.03 -9.80 15.56
CA PRO A 157 21.33 -9.83 16.24
C PRO A 157 22.46 -10.36 15.35
N ASN A 158 22.13 -11.15 14.33
CA ASN A 158 23.14 -11.66 13.39
C ASN A 158 23.54 -10.62 12.34
N GLY A 159 22.92 -9.44 12.36
CA GLY A 159 23.07 -8.43 11.33
C GLY A 159 22.47 -8.85 10.00
N PHE A 160 22.68 -8.01 8.98
CA PHE A 160 22.24 -8.26 7.62
C PHE A 160 23.41 -8.70 6.75
N LYS A 161 23.36 -9.94 6.22
CA LYS A 161 24.47 -10.53 5.46
C LYS A 161 24.80 -9.76 4.17
N ASP A 162 23.81 -9.17 3.53
CA ASP A 162 23.97 -8.45 2.26
C ASP A 162 23.98 -6.92 2.43
N ASP A 163 24.26 -6.43 3.64
CA ASP A 163 24.53 -5.00 3.82
C ASP A 163 25.75 -4.67 2.95
N LYS A 164 25.63 -3.74 1.99
CA LYS A 164 26.72 -3.31 1.08
C LYS A 164 27.15 -1.87 1.32
N ARG A 165 26.63 -1.23 2.36
CA ARG A 165 26.96 0.15 2.72
C ARG A 165 28.45 0.33 2.98
N ALA A 166 29.01 1.44 2.53
CA ALA A 166 30.42 1.78 2.77
C ALA A 166 30.64 2.36 4.19
N ASP A 167 29.60 2.94 4.77
CA ASP A 167 29.57 3.67 6.05
C ASP A 167 29.13 2.81 7.25
N LYS A 168 29.20 1.48 7.14
CA LYS A 168 28.82 0.58 8.24
C LYS A 168 29.67 0.83 9.48
N ASN A 169 29.01 0.87 10.63
CA ASN A 169 29.68 0.97 11.91
C ASN A 169 29.38 -0.25 12.79
N ALA A 170 30.33 -0.63 13.66
CA ALA A 170 30.14 -1.62 14.71
C ALA A 170 28.98 -1.29 15.67
N THR A 171 28.56 -0.02 15.74
CA THR A 171 27.42 0.41 16.54
C THR A 171 26.06 0.23 15.85
N ASP A 172 26.00 -0.13 14.57
CA ASP A 172 24.72 -0.27 13.87
C ASP A 172 23.84 -1.38 14.49
N TYR A 173 22.55 -1.06 14.61
CA TYR A 173 21.49 -2.04 14.82
C TYR A 173 20.90 -2.46 13.49
N TYR A 174 20.40 -3.69 13.49
CA TYR A 174 19.67 -4.25 12.36
C TYR A 174 18.29 -4.64 12.84
N LEU A 175 17.28 -4.19 12.12
CA LEU A 175 15.88 -4.48 12.38
C LEU A 175 15.31 -5.29 11.23
N LYS A 176 14.29 -6.09 11.48
CA LYS A 176 13.52 -6.77 10.42
C LYS A 176 12.09 -7.04 10.86
N PHE A 177 11.24 -7.41 9.92
CA PHE A 177 9.94 -7.97 10.26
C PHE A 177 10.13 -9.29 11.02
N PRO A 178 9.35 -9.55 12.08
CA PRO A 178 9.47 -10.78 12.85
C PRO A 178 9.11 -12.02 12.01
N ASN A 179 8.05 -11.92 11.20
CA ASN A 179 7.51 -12.97 10.35
C ASN A 179 6.71 -12.35 9.17
N GLN A 180 6.21 -13.21 8.27
CA GLN A 180 5.41 -12.78 7.12
C GLN A 180 4.02 -12.24 7.48
N GLU A 181 3.41 -12.74 8.56
CA GLU A 181 2.11 -12.30 9.08
C GLU A 181 2.13 -10.80 9.38
N VAL A 182 3.08 -10.37 10.21
CA VAL A 182 3.22 -8.97 10.66
C VAL A 182 3.54 -8.05 9.48
N GLN A 183 4.42 -8.48 8.57
CA GLN A 183 4.77 -7.70 7.37
C GLN A 183 3.54 -7.49 6.48
N SER A 184 2.83 -8.58 6.17
CA SER A 184 1.66 -8.56 5.27
C SER A 184 0.49 -7.78 5.88
N ALA A 185 0.24 -7.96 7.17
CA ALA A 185 -0.81 -7.23 7.88
C ALA A 185 -0.53 -5.72 7.94
N LEU A 186 0.71 -5.31 8.21
CA LEU A 186 1.07 -3.89 8.19
C LEU A 186 0.90 -3.29 6.78
N LYS A 187 1.35 -4.00 5.74
CA LYS A 187 1.20 -3.57 4.35
C LYS A 187 -0.27 -3.36 3.99
N LEU A 188 -1.15 -4.28 4.40
CA LEU A 188 -2.59 -4.17 4.21
C LEU A 188 -3.20 -2.97 4.96
N THR A 189 -2.81 -2.77 6.23
CA THR A 189 -3.28 -1.64 7.04
C THR A 189 -2.86 -0.31 6.44
N LEU A 190 -1.61 -0.18 5.99
CA LEU A 190 -1.11 1.02 5.32
C LEU A 190 -1.82 1.24 3.99
N SER A 191 -2.05 0.20 3.19
CA SER A 191 -2.82 0.29 1.95
C SER A 191 -4.21 0.87 2.16
N ARG A 192 -4.97 0.34 3.14
CA ARG A 192 -6.30 0.88 3.51
C ARG A 192 -6.22 2.33 3.96
N PHE A 193 -5.21 2.66 4.78
CA PHE A 193 -5.00 4.02 5.25
C PHE A 193 -4.73 5.00 4.09
N ILE A 194 -3.85 4.64 3.14
CA ILE A 194 -3.57 5.46 1.96
C ILE A 194 -4.82 5.63 1.10
N ILE A 195 -5.57 4.57 0.84
CA ILE A 195 -6.83 4.62 0.08
C ILE A 195 -7.81 5.60 0.72
N GLN A 196 -8.01 5.50 2.04
CA GLN A 196 -8.89 6.42 2.77
C GLN A 196 -8.39 7.87 2.67
N LYS A 197 -7.07 8.10 2.79
CA LYS A 197 -6.50 9.44 2.65
C LYS A 197 -6.70 10.01 1.26
N GLN A 198 -6.52 9.21 0.21
CA GLN A 198 -6.78 9.63 -1.17
C GLN A 198 -8.24 10.03 -1.35
N GLN A 199 -9.19 9.26 -0.82
CA GLN A 199 -10.61 9.61 -0.85
C GLN A 199 -10.89 10.92 -0.10
N GLU A 200 -10.39 11.08 1.12
CA GLU A 200 -10.55 12.32 1.90
C GLU A 200 -9.99 13.54 1.17
N THR A 201 -8.81 13.42 0.58
CA THR A 201 -8.22 14.48 -0.23
C THR A 201 -9.08 14.75 -1.47
N GLY A 202 -9.52 13.72 -2.18
CA GLY A 202 -10.43 13.86 -3.33
C GLY A 202 -11.69 14.64 -2.97
N ARG A 203 -12.33 14.33 -1.84
CA ARG A 203 -13.51 15.07 -1.34
C ARG A 203 -13.24 16.56 -1.19
N ALA A 204 -12.07 16.93 -0.67
CA ALA A 204 -11.68 18.33 -0.47
C ALA A 204 -11.53 19.11 -1.80
N TYR A 205 -11.21 18.41 -2.90
CA TYR A 205 -11.01 19.01 -4.23
C TYR A 205 -12.22 18.81 -5.17
N SER A 206 -13.32 18.24 -4.67
CA SER A 206 -14.51 17.85 -5.45
C SER A 206 -15.01 18.97 -6.37
N ALA A 207 -15.35 20.13 -5.80
CA ALA A 207 -15.94 21.24 -6.55
C ALA A 207 -15.02 21.77 -7.65
N SER A 208 -13.72 21.96 -7.35
CA SER A 208 -12.76 22.52 -8.29
C SER A 208 -12.43 21.56 -9.44
N ILE A 209 -12.33 20.26 -9.18
CA ILE A 209 -12.07 19.27 -10.24
C ILE A 209 -13.31 19.10 -11.12
N LEU A 210 -14.51 19.05 -10.53
CA LEU A 210 -15.77 19.00 -11.28
C LEU A 210 -15.94 20.21 -12.22
N ASP A 211 -15.71 21.42 -11.70
CA ASP A 211 -15.74 22.64 -12.51
C ASP A 211 -14.72 22.58 -13.66
N ALA A 212 -13.49 22.14 -13.37
CA ALA A 212 -12.45 22.07 -14.36
C ALA A 212 -12.74 21.05 -15.47
N LEU A 213 -13.26 19.87 -15.12
CA LEU A 213 -13.63 18.83 -16.09
C LEU A 213 -14.79 19.26 -16.99
N ARG A 214 -15.88 19.78 -16.40
CA ARG A 214 -17.09 20.18 -17.14
C ARG A 214 -16.84 21.35 -18.09
N ASN A 215 -15.99 22.29 -17.68
CA ASN A 215 -15.63 23.46 -18.47
C ASN A 215 -14.36 23.27 -19.31
N GLU A 216 -13.87 22.03 -19.47
CA GLU A 216 -12.69 21.71 -20.30
C GLU A 216 -11.42 22.50 -19.91
N LYS A 217 -11.28 22.90 -18.63
CA LYS A 217 -10.11 23.59 -18.08
C LYS A 217 -8.99 22.58 -17.76
N TRP A 218 -8.52 21.90 -18.80
CA TRP A 218 -7.62 20.73 -18.70
C TRP A 218 -6.36 20.98 -17.89
N CYS A 219 -5.64 22.06 -18.22
CA CYS A 219 -4.40 22.42 -17.51
C CYS A 219 -4.65 22.65 -16.01
N GLY A 220 -5.74 23.34 -15.66
CA GLY A 220 -6.16 23.54 -14.26
C GLY A 220 -6.50 22.22 -13.57
N CYS A 221 -7.28 21.36 -14.23
CA CYS A 221 -7.62 20.03 -13.72
C CYS A 221 -6.39 19.17 -13.44
N LEU A 222 -5.44 19.10 -14.39
CA LEU A 222 -4.21 18.34 -14.25
C LEU A 222 -3.34 18.85 -13.10
N ASN A 223 -3.27 20.17 -12.90
CA ASN A 223 -2.54 20.76 -11.77
C ASN A 223 -3.22 20.46 -10.42
N LEU A 224 -4.56 20.47 -10.35
CA LEU A 224 -5.30 20.07 -9.15
C LEU A 224 -5.02 18.59 -8.82
N ILE A 225 -5.11 17.69 -9.81
CA ILE A 225 -4.79 16.27 -9.63
C ILE A 225 -3.34 16.12 -9.19
N LYS A 226 -2.37 16.74 -9.88
CA LYS A 226 -0.94 16.67 -9.54
C LYS A 226 -0.61 17.13 -8.12
N GLY A 227 -1.26 18.19 -7.66
CA GLY A 227 -1.03 18.78 -6.34
C GLY A 227 -1.71 18.03 -5.20
N ALA A 228 -2.90 17.46 -5.46
CA ALA A 228 -3.72 16.82 -4.45
C ALA A 228 -3.53 15.30 -4.38
N PHE A 229 -3.25 14.64 -5.50
CA PHE A 229 -3.01 13.20 -5.56
C PHE A 229 -1.75 12.84 -4.77
N LEU A 230 -1.90 12.02 -3.73
CA LEU A 230 -0.80 11.62 -2.85
C LEU A 230 0.12 10.56 -3.49
N ALA A 231 0.60 10.81 -4.71
CA ALA A 231 1.38 9.87 -5.51
C ALA A 231 2.69 9.45 -4.82
N LYS A 232 3.31 10.36 -4.06
CA LYS A 232 4.48 10.08 -3.23
C LYS A 232 4.16 9.07 -2.12
N ALA A 233 3.03 9.25 -1.43
CA ALA A 233 2.60 8.33 -0.38
C ALA A 233 2.40 6.90 -0.92
N VAL A 234 1.83 6.78 -2.12
CA VAL A 234 1.71 5.49 -2.82
C VAL A 234 3.08 4.86 -3.02
N TYR A 235 4.05 5.61 -3.55
CA TYR A 235 5.41 5.13 -3.78
C TYR A 235 6.14 4.72 -2.49
N HIS A 236 5.93 5.45 -1.40
CA HIS A 236 6.62 5.24 -0.13
C HIS A 236 6.11 4.05 0.68
N PHE A 237 4.81 3.74 0.56
CA PHE A 237 4.15 2.77 1.43
C PHE A 237 3.52 1.57 0.70
N LEU A 238 3.24 1.68 -0.60
CA LEU A 238 2.63 0.59 -1.38
C LEU A 238 3.64 -0.06 -2.32
N ASP A 239 3.17 -1.07 -3.06
CA ASP A 239 3.97 -1.67 -4.12
C ASP A 239 4.25 -0.64 -5.21
N LYS A 240 5.50 -0.59 -5.68
CA LYS A 240 5.94 0.38 -6.69
C LYS A 240 5.57 -0.08 -8.10
N ILE A 241 4.33 -0.54 -8.26
CA ILE A 241 3.78 -1.09 -9.49
C ILE A 241 2.64 -0.22 -10.00
N GLU A 242 2.44 -0.22 -11.32
CA GLU A 242 1.40 0.56 -12.02
C GLU A 242 0.02 0.43 -11.36
N ARG A 243 -0.37 -0.80 -10.99
CA ARG A 243 -1.64 -1.09 -10.32
C ARG A 243 -1.85 -0.34 -9.00
N SER A 244 -0.80 -0.11 -8.22
CA SER A 244 -0.91 0.62 -6.96
C SER A 244 -1.17 2.11 -7.18
N PHE A 245 -0.60 2.69 -8.24
CA PHE A 245 -0.86 4.07 -8.65
C PHE A 245 -2.28 4.23 -9.22
N GLN A 246 -2.71 3.29 -10.06
CA GLN A 246 -4.08 3.25 -10.60
C GLN A 246 -5.12 3.17 -9.47
N GLY A 247 -4.96 2.23 -8.52
CA GLY A 247 -5.89 2.08 -7.40
C GLY A 247 -5.93 3.31 -6.48
N ALA A 248 -4.81 4.00 -6.31
CA ALA A 248 -4.76 5.24 -5.55
C ALA A 248 -5.41 6.42 -6.28
N LEU A 249 -5.19 6.55 -7.60
CA LEU A 249 -5.85 7.57 -8.42
C LEU A 249 -7.37 7.32 -8.46
N TYR A 250 -7.79 6.06 -8.59
CA TYR A 250 -9.19 5.67 -8.47
C TYR A 250 -9.78 6.10 -7.13
N SER A 251 -9.09 5.81 -6.02
CA SER A 251 -9.55 6.18 -4.68
C SER A 251 -9.68 7.70 -4.54
N PHE A 252 -8.73 8.45 -5.10
CA PHE A 252 -8.79 9.91 -5.14
C PHE A 252 -10.00 10.41 -5.93
N LEU A 253 -10.19 9.94 -7.17
CA LEU A 253 -11.32 10.33 -8.02
C LEU A 253 -12.66 9.90 -7.41
N ASN A 254 -12.76 8.71 -6.82
CA ASN A 254 -13.95 8.28 -6.09
C ASN A 254 -14.30 9.27 -4.96
N GLY A 255 -13.29 9.76 -4.23
CA GLY A 255 -13.46 10.86 -3.27
C GLY A 255 -13.98 12.16 -3.92
N VAL A 256 -13.40 12.58 -5.05
CA VAL A 256 -13.83 13.77 -5.81
C VAL A 256 -15.32 13.71 -6.14
N PHE A 257 -15.84 12.55 -6.53
CA PHE A 257 -17.23 12.41 -7.00
C PHE A 257 -18.20 11.82 -5.96
N HIS A 258 -17.77 11.60 -4.72
CA HIS A 258 -18.55 10.85 -3.71
C HIS A 258 -19.95 11.40 -3.40
N THR A 259 -20.20 12.70 -3.57
CA THR A 259 -21.49 13.38 -3.32
C THR A 259 -22.16 13.88 -4.60
N THR A 260 -21.54 13.69 -5.76
CA THR A 260 -22.10 14.15 -7.02
C THR A 260 -23.15 13.15 -7.48
N GLN A 261 -24.42 13.50 -7.29
CA GLN A 261 -25.51 12.76 -7.92
C GLN A 261 -25.25 12.64 -9.43
N ASP A 262 -25.60 11.49 -9.99
CA ASP A 262 -25.44 11.15 -11.41
C ASP A 262 -24.00 10.96 -11.90
N MET A 263 -22.99 11.01 -11.01
CA MET A 263 -21.63 10.58 -11.31
C MET A 263 -21.39 9.13 -10.85
N GLN A 264 -20.84 8.30 -11.74
CA GLN A 264 -20.37 6.95 -11.39
C GLN A 264 -18.87 6.81 -11.66
N VAL A 265 -18.12 6.30 -10.67
CA VAL A 265 -16.68 6.06 -10.77
C VAL A 265 -16.43 4.57 -10.76
N ASN A 266 -16.05 4.05 -11.91
CA ASN A 266 -15.75 2.65 -12.12
C ASN A 266 -14.23 2.49 -12.30
N ALA A 267 -13.66 1.45 -11.70
CA ALA A 267 -12.28 1.05 -11.97
C ALA A 267 -12.25 -0.42 -12.35
N GLU A 268 -11.15 -0.81 -12.98
CA GLU A 268 -10.88 -2.22 -13.24
C GLU A 268 -11.98 -2.90 -14.08
N LEU A 269 -12.71 -2.14 -14.91
CA LEU A 269 -13.82 -2.61 -15.74
C LEU A 269 -13.29 -3.62 -16.76
N ALA A 270 -13.77 -4.86 -16.64
CA ALA A 270 -13.51 -5.89 -17.64
C ALA A 270 -14.28 -5.56 -18.92
N SER A 271 -13.55 -5.54 -20.03
CA SER A 271 -14.09 -5.56 -21.39
C SER A 271 -13.66 -6.88 -22.05
N GLU A 272 -14.29 -7.23 -23.17
CA GLU A 272 -13.94 -8.43 -23.94
C GLU A 272 -12.47 -8.46 -24.39
N SER A 273 -11.82 -7.29 -24.48
CA SER A 273 -10.47 -7.10 -25.01
C SER A 273 -9.41 -6.80 -23.94
N GLY A 274 -9.80 -6.40 -22.72
CA GLY A 274 -8.88 -6.02 -21.64
C GLY A 274 -9.55 -5.34 -20.44
N ARG A 275 -8.75 -4.67 -19.60
CA ARG A 275 -9.22 -4.01 -18.38
C ARG A 275 -8.94 -2.51 -18.40
N LEU A 276 -10.00 -1.71 -18.38
CA LEU A 276 -9.89 -0.27 -18.28
C LEU A 276 -9.49 0.14 -16.85
N ASP A 277 -8.52 1.04 -16.73
CA ASP A 277 -8.02 1.54 -15.45
C ASP A 277 -9.12 2.23 -14.65
N ILE A 278 -9.63 3.38 -15.15
CA ILE A 278 -10.64 4.19 -14.48
C ILE A 278 -11.58 4.83 -15.50
N ALA A 279 -12.89 4.71 -15.28
CA ALA A 279 -13.93 5.44 -15.99
C ALA A 279 -14.77 6.27 -15.02
N LEU A 280 -15.13 7.48 -15.45
CA LEU A 280 -16.11 8.32 -14.78
C LEU A 280 -17.26 8.61 -15.74
N GLU A 281 -18.49 8.46 -15.30
CA GLU A 281 -19.67 8.77 -16.09
C GLU A 281 -20.47 9.90 -15.43
N ASP A 282 -20.51 11.08 -16.06
CA ASP A 282 -21.42 12.17 -15.74
C ASP A 282 -22.72 11.97 -16.52
N LYS A 283 -23.69 11.27 -15.92
CA LYS A 283 -24.94 10.92 -16.61
C LYS A 283 -25.78 12.15 -16.92
N LEU A 284 -25.74 13.17 -16.07
CA LEU A 284 -26.45 14.43 -16.28
C LEU A 284 -25.94 15.16 -17.54
N HIS A 285 -24.63 15.18 -17.76
CA HIS A 285 -24.01 15.82 -18.92
C HIS A 285 -23.71 14.84 -20.07
N GLN A 286 -24.18 13.59 -19.96
CA GLN A 286 -23.92 12.51 -20.91
C GLN A 286 -22.44 12.43 -21.34
N THR A 287 -21.54 12.56 -20.36
CA THR A 287 -20.10 12.63 -20.61
C THR A 287 -19.37 11.51 -19.88
N ALA A 288 -18.55 10.75 -20.60
CA ALA A 288 -17.62 9.79 -20.01
C ALA A 288 -16.18 10.35 -19.98
N TYR A 289 -15.47 10.15 -18.88
CA TYR A 289 -14.04 10.43 -18.76
C TYR A 289 -13.30 9.12 -18.54
N ILE A 290 -12.37 8.80 -19.42
CA ILE A 290 -11.68 7.52 -19.49
C ILE A 290 -10.22 7.79 -19.19
N PHE A 291 -9.75 7.41 -18.00
CA PHE A 291 -8.37 7.63 -17.59
C PHE A 291 -7.57 6.35 -17.81
N GLU A 292 -6.38 6.51 -18.39
CA GLU A 292 -5.36 5.46 -18.49
C GLU A 292 -4.05 6.02 -17.92
N LEU A 293 -3.47 5.32 -16.95
CA LEU A 293 -2.23 5.75 -16.29
C LEU A 293 -1.11 4.75 -16.57
N LYS A 294 0.03 5.27 -17.04
CA LYS A 294 1.26 4.48 -17.20
C LYS A 294 2.39 4.94 -16.31
N VAL A 295 3.12 3.98 -15.75
CA VAL A 295 4.34 4.24 -14.98
C VAL A 295 5.56 4.12 -15.90
N GLY A 296 6.27 5.22 -16.10
CA GLY A 296 7.52 5.26 -16.87
C GLY A 296 7.37 5.09 -18.40
N LYS A 297 6.14 4.96 -18.92
CA LYS A 297 5.84 4.89 -20.36
C LYS A 297 5.27 6.20 -20.88
N SER A 298 5.17 6.33 -22.20
CA SER A 298 4.67 7.55 -22.84
C SER A 298 3.14 7.70 -22.70
N VAL A 299 2.65 8.94 -22.78
CA VAL A 299 1.21 9.22 -22.86
C VAL A 299 0.58 8.73 -24.16
N SER A 300 1.37 8.57 -25.23
CA SER A 300 0.90 8.00 -26.50
C SER A 300 0.60 6.51 -26.38
N GLU A 301 1.45 5.73 -25.67
CA GLU A 301 1.14 4.32 -25.37
C GLU A 301 -0.12 4.17 -24.53
N ALA A 302 -0.35 5.09 -23.57
CA ALA A 302 -1.57 5.09 -22.76
C ALA A 302 -2.82 5.37 -23.62
N LEU A 303 -2.78 6.37 -24.51
CA LEU A 303 -3.89 6.62 -25.46
C LEU A 303 -4.10 5.44 -26.41
N GLN A 304 -3.01 4.87 -26.95
CA GLN A 304 -3.09 3.72 -27.85
C GLN A 304 -3.79 2.54 -27.17
N GLN A 305 -3.52 2.30 -25.88
CA GLN A 305 -4.22 1.26 -25.14
C GLN A 305 -5.73 1.52 -25.02
N ILE A 306 -6.17 2.77 -24.87
CA ILE A 306 -7.61 3.11 -24.86
C ILE A 306 -8.26 2.73 -26.19
N TYR A 307 -7.56 2.95 -27.30
CA TYR A 307 -8.01 2.61 -28.66
C TYR A 307 -7.99 1.11 -28.93
N ASP A 308 -6.85 0.44 -28.73
CA ASP A 308 -6.65 -0.98 -29.04
C ASP A 308 -7.61 -1.91 -28.28
N LYS A 309 -8.14 -1.41 -27.16
CA LYS A 309 -9.03 -2.14 -26.28
C LYS A 309 -10.48 -1.70 -26.41
N ASP A 310 -10.79 -0.77 -27.30
CA ASP A 310 -12.14 -0.24 -27.51
C ASP A 310 -12.83 0.19 -26.21
N TYR A 311 -12.08 0.65 -25.20
CA TYR A 311 -12.65 1.03 -23.91
C TYR A 311 -13.68 2.15 -24.04
N SER A 312 -13.51 2.99 -25.06
CA SER A 312 -14.47 4.05 -25.38
C SER A 312 -15.82 3.53 -25.88
N MET A 313 -15.91 2.29 -26.40
CA MET A 313 -17.16 1.71 -26.90
C MET A 313 -18.15 1.36 -25.80
N THR A 314 -17.67 1.03 -24.60
CA THR A 314 -18.53 0.81 -23.41
C THR A 314 -19.41 2.03 -23.11
N PHE A 315 -18.95 3.23 -23.46
CA PHE A 315 -19.64 4.49 -23.23
C PHE A 315 -20.28 5.06 -24.50
N ASN A 316 -20.64 4.20 -25.47
CA ASN A 316 -21.17 4.64 -26.76
C ASN A 316 -22.43 5.50 -26.63
N THR A 317 -23.24 5.34 -25.58
CA THR A 317 -24.46 6.13 -25.31
C THR A 317 -24.17 7.56 -24.85
N CYS A 318 -22.96 7.86 -24.38
CA CYS A 318 -22.57 9.22 -24.00
C CYS A 318 -22.48 10.12 -25.25
N TYR A 319 -22.90 11.37 -25.10
CA TYR A 319 -22.75 12.40 -26.12
C TYR A 319 -21.27 12.82 -26.28
N LYS A 320 -20.52 12.81 -25.18
CA LYS A 320 -19.11 13.20 -25.13
C LYS A 320 -18.28 12.15 -24.41
N LYS A 321 -17.09 11.86 -24.92
CA LYS A 321 -16.07 11.03 -24.28
C LYS A 321 -14.78 11.82 -24.19
N VAL A 322 -14.10 11.74 -23.05
CA VAL A 322 -12.83 12.43 -22.80
C VAL A 322 -11.81 11.36 -22.41
N CYS A 323 -10.91 11.03 -23.33
CA CYS A 323 -9.80 10.12 -23.09
C CYS A 323 -8.66 10.92 -22.43
N VAL A 324 -8.23 10.49 -21.25
CA VAL A 324 -7.20 11.15 -20.43
C VAL A 324 -6.06 10.16 -20.20
N ALA A 325 -4.98 10.31 -20.96
CA ALA A 325 -3.75 9.57 -20.75
C ALA A 325 -2.85 10.31 -19.77
N LEU A 326 -2.33 9.61 -18.77
CA LEU A 326 -1.43 10.14 -17.75
C LEU A 326 -0.13 9.35 -17.71
N LYS A 327 1.01 10.06 -17.63
CA LYS A 327 2.31 9.47 -17.31
C LYS A 327 2.68 9.80 -15.88
N TYR A 328 2.91 8.76 -15.10
CA TYR A 328 3.58 8.84 -13.81
C TYR A 328 5.09 8.63 -13.97
N ASP A 329 5.88 9.59 -13.46
CA ASP A 329 7.33 9.53 -13.45
C ASP A 329 7.81 8.94 -12.11
N PRO A 330 8.46 7.76 -12.11
CA PRO A 330 8.93 7.09 -10.89
C PRO A 330 10.15 7.75 -10.24
N VAL A 331 10.80 8.71 -10.92
CA VAL A 331 11.89 9.51 -10.36
C VAL A 331 11.33 10.77 -9.70
N ARG A 332 10.44 11.49 -10.39
CA ARG A 332 9.79 12.71 -9.87
C ARG A 332 8.67 12.41 -8.87
N LEU A 333 8.25 11.16 -8.78
CA LEU A 333 7.20 10.64 -7.89
C LEU A 333 5.85 11.34 -8.06
N ASN A 334 5.49 11.71 -9.28
CA ASN A 334 4.24 12.38 -9.59
C ASN A 334 3.91 12.25 -11.09
N ILE A 335 2.70 12.65 -11.49
CA ILE A 335 2.34 12.81 -12.89
C ILE A 335 3.10 13.99 -13.52
N THR A 336 3.59 13.80 -14.74
CA THR A 336 4.49 14.76 -15.42
C THR A 336 4.06 15.10 -16.83
N GLU A 337 3.36 14.20 -17.50
CA GLU A 337 2.82 14.39 -18.84
C GLU A 337 1.37 13.89 -18.87
N ALA A 338 0.57 14.51 -19.73
CA ALA A 338 -0.78 14.06 -20.02
C ALA A 338 -1.11 14.28 -21.50
N ALA A 339 -2.01 13.48 -22.04
CA ALA A 339 -2.65 13.73 -23.32
C ALA A 339 -4.15 13.60 -23.18
N ILE A 340 -4.90 14.52 -23.79
CA ILE A 340 -6.36 14.56 -23.72
C ILE A 340 -6.93 14.61 -25.14
N GLU A 341 -7.83 13.67 -25.42
CA GLU A 341 -8.61 13.59 -26.65
C GLU A 341 -10.10 13.61 -26.31
N VAL A 342 -10.84 14.46 -27.02
CA VAL A 342 -12.27 14.67 -26.77
C VAL A 342 -13.04 14.17 -27.97
N HIS A 343 -13.90 13.18 -27.78
CA HIS A 343 -14.77 12.67 -28.82
C HIS A 343 -16.18 13.20 -28.57
N LYS A 344 -16.76 13.92 -29.53
CA LYS A 344 -18.13 14.47 -29.44
C LYS A 344 -18.97 13.87 -30.54
N ARG A 345 -20.24 13.58 -30.25
CA ARG A 345 -21.19 13.22 -31.29
C ARG A 345 -21.55 14.47 -32.11
N ASP A 346 -21.46 14.34 -33.42
CA ASP A 346 -22.02 15.30 -34.36
C ASP A 346 -23.55 15.17 -34.47
N GLU A 347 -24.16 15.99 -35.33
CA GLU A 347 -25.59 15.98 -35.61
C GLU A 347 -26.06 14.67 -36.30
N GLN A 348 -25.14 13.91 -36.90
CA GLN A 348 -25.38 12.63 -37.55
C GLN A 348 -25.15 11.43 -36.60
N HIS A 349 -24.93 11.68 -35.31
CA HIS A 349 -24.60 10.69 -34.30
C HIS A 349 -23.29 9.91 -34.53
N THR A 350 -22.37 10.44 -35.33
CA THR A 350 -21.02 9.91 -35.48
C THR A 350 -20.06 10.63 -34.51
N PHE A 351 -19.04 9.93 -34.01
CA PHE A 351 -18.08 10.54 -33.10
C PHE A 351 -16.99 11.26 -33.90
N GLU A 352 -16.91 12.58 -33.73
CA GLU A 352 -15.79 13.40 -34.18
C GLU A 352 -14.73 13.48 -33.08
N VAL A 353 -13.48 13.16 -33.44
CA VAL A 353 -12.32 13.26 -32.55
C VAL A 353 -11.73 14.66 -32.68
N MET A 354 -11.83 15.45 -31.61
CA MET A 354 -11.22 16.77 -31.54
C MET A 354 -9.68 16.65 -31.53
N PRO A 355 -8.95 17.67 -32.01
CA PRO A 355 -7.49 17.66 -31.97
C PRO A 355 -6.94 17.35 -30.58
N ARG A 356 -6.06 16.36 -30.51
CA ARG A 356 -5.36 15.95 -29.29
C ARG A 356 -4.62 17.12 -28.68
N LYS A 357 -4.76 17.28 -27.36
CA LYS A 357 -3.96 18.23 -26.57
C LYS A 357 -2.93 17.48 -25.73
N ASN A 358 -1.68 17.93 -25.79
CA ASN A 358 -0.60 17.38 -24.98
C ASN A 358 -0.24 18.36 -23.87
N PHE A 359 0.13 17.83 -22.71
CA PHE A 359 0.51 18.62 -21.56
C PHE A 359 1.78 18.06 -20.94
N ALA A 360 2.68 18.95 -20.53
CA ALA A 360 3.88 18.59 -19.80
C ALA A 360 4.10 19.55 -18.63
N VAL A 361 4.73 19.06 -17.57
CA VAL A 361 5.14 19.88 -16.43
C VAL A 361 6.34 20.75 -16.81
N ASN A 362 6.18 22.07 -16.66
CA ASN A 362 7.22 23.06 -16.92
C ASN A 362 8.29 23.12 -15.81
N ALA A 363 9.29 23.98 -15.98
CA ALA A 363 10.40 24.13 -15.04
C ALA A 363 9.99 24.56 -13.62
N VAL A 364 8.83 25.23 -13.47
CA VAL A 364 8.29 25.65 -12.18
C VAL A 364 7.32 24.64 -11.57
N GLY A 365 7.14 23.47 -12.19
CA GLY A 365 6.40 22.35 -11.62
C GLY A 365 4.91 22.28 -11.97
N TYR A 366 4.42 23.13 -12.87
CA TYR A 366 3.02 23.16 -13.29
C TYR A 366 2.83 22.62 -14.70
N PHE A 367 1.71 21.95 -14.95
CA PHE A 367 1.32 21.57 -16.31
C PHE A 367 1.13 22.81 -17.18
N GLN A 368 1.50 22.67 -18.46
CA GLN A 368 1.19 23.59 -19.54
C GLN A 368 0.86 22.78 -20.80
N GLU A 369 0.05 23.34 -21.70
CA GLU A 369 -0.20 22.74 -23.00
C GLU A 369 1.08 22.83 -23.87
N VAL A 370 1.44 21.75 -24.54
CA VAL A 370 2.60 21.67 -25.44
C VAL A 370 2.14 21.26 -26.82
N GLY A 371 2.76 21.85 -27.85
CA GLY A 371 2.50 21.45 -29.23
C GLY A 371 2.98 20.02 -29.52
N SER A 372 2.46 19.41 -30.58
CA SER A 372 2.72 18.02 -30.98
C SER A 372 4.21 17.67 -31.20
N GLN A 373 5.10 18.67 -31.30
CA GLN A 373 6.54 18.51 -31.50
C GLN A 373 7.38 18.48 -30.21
N GLY A 374 6.77 18.71 -29.03
CA GLY A 374 7.50 18.92 -27.77
C GLY A 374 7.76 17.68 -26.89
N MET A 375 7.48 16.46 -27.37
CA MET A 375 7.56 15.22 -26.57
C MET A 375 8.73 14.29 -26.90
N GLU A 376 9.66 14.73 -27.76
CA GLU A 376 10.94 14.05 -27.99
C GLU A 376 12.08 14.85 -27.34
N VAL A 377 12.33 14.64 -26.04
CA VAL A 377 13.66 14.79 -25.42
C VAL A 377 13.81 13.79 -24.28
#